data_AF-A0A8X6RK51-F1
#
_entry.id   AF-A0A8X6RK51-F1
#
_cell.length_a   1.000
_cell.length_b   1.000
_cell.length_c   1.000
_cell.angle_alpha   90.00
_cell.angle_beta   90.00
_cell.angle_gamma   90.00
#
_symmetry.space_group_name_H-M   'P 1'
#
loop_
_entity.id
_entity.type
_entity.pdbx_description
1 polymer ?
#
loop_
_entity_poly.entity_id
_entity_poly.type
_entity_poly.pdbx_seq_one_letter_code
_entity_poly.pdbx_strand_id
1 'polypeptide(L)'
;MIFFVVELLDDWNKDAPNWKYPRNLESPKVSSPGFDNDSKMVLSSATGTTVSRQIVYRRLGHIGLYARRPVRCVPLTATHCRLRLTWRREHALWTPQQWSCVMFFYESRFSLQSDSRRTLIWRAPGSRYHQDNTIERYRYGGAG
;
A
#
# COMPACT_ATOMS: atom_id res chain seq x y z
N MET A 1 -0.41 -21.57 11.48
CA MET A 1 0.86 -21.30 10.78
C MET A 1 0.51 -20.64 9.45
N ILE A 2 0.56 -19.31 9.36
CA ILE A 2 0.08 -18.60 8.16
C ILE A 2 1.25 -18.50 7.20
N PHE A 3 1.23 -19.33 6.16
CA PHE A 3 2.08 -19.18 4.99
C PHE A 3 1.75 -17.84 4.31
N PHE A 4 2.66 -16.86 4.33
CA PHE A 4 2.63 -15.81 3.32
C PHE A 4 3.37 -16.33 2.09
N VAL A 5 2.81 -17.36 1.44
CA VAL A 5 2.99 -17.46 -0.01
C VAL A 5 2.16 -16.32 -0.55
N VAL A 6 2.80 -15.17 -0.77
CA VAL A 6 2.23 -14.19 -1.68
C VAL A 6 2.28 -14.88 -3.04
N GLU A 7 1.21 -15.57 -3.39
CA GLU A 7 0.85 -15.82 -4.78
C GLU A 7 0.76 -14.44 -5.43
N LEU A 8 1.91 -13.97 -5.93
CA LEU A 8 1.94 -12.94 -6.95
C LEU A 8 1.41 -13.64 -8.19
N LEU A 9 0.08 -13.54 -8.34
CA LEU A 9 -0.71 -13.82 -9.53
C LEU A 9 0.16 -13.62 -10.79
N ASP A 10 0.21 -14.66 -11.62
CA ASP A 10 0.95 -14.73 -12.89
C ASP A 10 0.48 -13.74 -13.97
N ASP A 11 -0.27 -12.70 -13.61
CA ASP A 11 -0.79 -11.68 -14.53
C ASP A 11 0.12 -10.45 -14.67
N TRP A 12 1.26 -10.39 -13.98
CA TRP A 12 2.25 -9.38 -14.33
C TRP A 12 3.02 -9.82 -15.57
N ASN A 13 2.49 -9.37 -16.72
CA ASN A 13 3.18 -9.16 -17.99
C ASN A 13 2.80 -10.13 -19.11
N LYS A 14 1.58 -9.96 -19.64
CA LYS A 14 1.35 -10.04 -21.08
C LYS A 14 0.54 -8.80 -21.47
N ASP A 15 1.13 -7.95 -22.30
CA ASP A 15 0.50 -6.83 -23.02
C ASP A 15 0.38 -5.45 -22.36
N ALA A 16 1.21 -5.09 -21.37
CA ALA A 16 1.28 -3.69 -20.90
C ALA A 16 2.27 -2.85 -21.76
N PRO A 17 1.82 -1.86 -22.54
CA PRO A 17 2.71 -1.01 -23.32
C PRO A 17 3.45 0.00 -22.42
N ASN A 18 4.77 0.03 -22.55
CA ASN A 18 5.66 1.20 -22.47
C ASN A 18 5.28 2.29 -21.43
N TRP A 19 5.58 2.00 -20.16
CA TRP A 19 6.13 2.84 -19.06
C TRP A 19 6.01 4.38 -19.00
N LYS A 20 5.17 5.07 -19.78
CA LYS A 20 4.95 6.52 -19.62
C LYS A 20 3.56 6.81 -19.07
N TYR A 21 3.44 6.80 -17.74
CA TYR A 21 2.46 7.66 -17.10
C TYR A 21 3.07 9.06 -17.01
N PRO A 22 2.50 10.07 -17.70
CA PRO A 22 3.03 11.42 -17.64
C PRO A 22 3.04 11.89 -16.19
N ARG A 23 4.18 12.45 -15.78
CA ARG A 23 4.52 12.91 -14.42
C ARG A 23 3.64 14.06 -13.88
N ASN A 24 2.52 14.36 -14.54
CA ASN A 24 1.82 15.64 -14.45
C ASN A 24 0.31 15.50 -14.19
N LEU A 25 -0.15 14.40 -13.59
CA LEU A 25 -1.44 14.41 -12.91
C LEU A 25 -1.17 14.22 -11.42
N GLU A 26 -0.94 15.34 -10.73
CA GLU A 26 -1.03 15.39 -9.27
C GLU A 26 -2.44 14.92 -8.90
N SER A 27 -2.58 13.61 -8.65
CA SER A 27 -3.75 13.10 -7.96
C SER A 27 -3.73 13.77 -6.58
N PRO A 28 -4.77 14.52 -6.19
CA PRO A 28 -4.78 15.19 -4.91
C PRO A 28 -4.52 14.15 -3.83
N LYS A 29 -3.42 14.29 -3.10
CA LYS A 29 -3.12 13.48 -1.92
C LYS A 29 -4.11 13.86 -0.83
N VAL A 30 -5.30 13.30 -0.90
CA VAL A 30 -6.22 13.34 0.22
C VAL A 30 -5.91 12.10 1.04
N SER A 31 -4.93 12.24 1.94
CA SER A 31 -4.97 11.46 3.18
C SER A 31 -6.44 11.43 3.62
N SER A 32 -6.97 10.31 4.09
CA SER A 32 -8.13 10.41 4.95
C SER A 32 -7.60 10.57 6.37
N PRO A 33 -7.28 11.80 6.85
CA PRO A 33 -7.64 12.11 8.22
C PRO A 33 -9.16 11.85 8.35
N GLY A 34 -9.70 11.96 9.56
CA GLY A 34 -11.13 12.20 9.62
C GLY A 34 -11.48 13.41 8.74
N PHE A 35 -12.75 13.62 8.46
CA PHE A 35 -13.15 14.96 8.05
C PHE A 35 -12.98 15.84 9.29
N ASP A 36 -11.73 16.20 9.58
CA ASP A 36 -11.29 16.84 10.81
C ASP A 36 -11.64 18.32 10.73
N ASN A 37 -11.79 18.98 11.89
CA ASN A 37 -12.31 20.35 11.96
C ASN A 37 -11.52 21.33 11.07
N ASP A 38 -10.21 21.13 10.92
CA ASP A 38 -9.35 21.94 10.07
C ASP A 38 -9.71 21.83 8.58
N SER A 39 -9.94 20.60 8.10
CA SER A 39 -10.36 20.35 6.71
C SER A 39 -11.75 20.94 6.41
N LYS A 40 -12.64 20.90 7.41
CA LYS A 40 -13.98 21.49 7.32
C LYS A 40 -13.90 23.02 7.25
N MET A 41 -13.01 23.63 8.02
CA MET A 41 -12.78 25.08 7.96
C MET A 41 -12.25 25.52 6.59
N VAL A 42 -11.20 24.87 6.08
CA VAL A 42 -10.59 25.20 4.78
C VAL A 42 -11.63 25.12 3.65
N LEU A 43 -12.41 24.05 3.60
CA LEU A 43 -13.43 23.85 2.57
C LEU A 43 -14.58 24.85 2.70
N SER A 44 -14.99 25.18 3.92
CA SER A 44 -16.07 26.15 4.15
C SER A 44 -15.65 27.57 3.77
N SER A 45 -14.40 27.95 4.08
CA SER A 45 -13.83 29.24 3.66
C SER A 45 -13.66 29.35 2.15
N ALA A 46 -13.25 28.27 1.46
CA ALA A 46 -13.07 28.27 0.01
C ALA A 46 -14.40 28.27 -0.78
N THR A 47 -15.43 27.63 -0.24
CA THR A 47 -16.73 27.44 -0.94
C THR A 47 -17.78 28.45 -0.49
N GLY A 48 -17.57 29.14 0.64
CA GLY A 48 -18.57 30.04 1.25
C GLY A 48 -19.78 29.30 1.85
N THR A 49 -19.72 27.96 1.92
CA THR A 49 -20.83 27.11 2.39
C THR A 49 -20.34 26.07 3.39
N THR A 50 -21.14 25.76 4.40
CA THR A 50 -20.82 24.71 5.38
C THR A 50 -20.78 23.34 4.70
N VAL A 51 -19.59 22.75 4.58
CA VAL A 51 -19.42 21.43 3.98
C VAL A 51 -19.56 20.33 5.04
N SER A 52 -20.46 19.36 4.80
CA SER A 52 -20.62 18.18 5.65
C SER A 52 -19.81 16.99 5.12
N ARG A 53 -19.41 16.09 6.02
CA ARG A 53 -18.71 14.84 5.68
C ARG A 53 -19.46 14.00 4.65
N GLN A 54 -20.80 13.96 4.74
CA GLN A 54 -21.64 13.20 3.81
C GLN A 54 -21.57 13.76 2.39
N ILE A 55 -21.55 15.09 2.23
CA ILE A 55 -21.42 15.73 0.93
C ILE A 55 -20.06 15.37 0.31
N VAL A 56 -18.98 15.43 1.10
CA VAL A 56 -17.65 15.05 0.63
C VAL A 56 -17.61 13.59 0.19
N TYR A 57 -18.19 12.68 0.96
CA TYR A 57 -18.18 11.25 0.62
C TYR A 57 -18.98 10.96 -0.65
N ARG A 58 -20.13 11.62 -0.83
CA ARG A 58 -20.93 11.52 -2.05
C ARG A 58 -20.18 12.08 -3.26
N ARG A 59 -19.53 13.23 -3.13
CA ARG A 59 -18.75 13.85 -4.21
C ARG A 59 -17.54 12.99 -4.60
N LEU A 60 -16.82 12.45 -3.62
CA LEU A 60 -15.70 11.52 -3.86
C LEU A 60 -16.18 10.21 -4.51
N GLY A 61 -17.31 9.67 -4.06
CA GLY A 61 -17.92 8.49 -4.69
C GLY A 61 -18.38 8.75 -6.13
N HIS A 62 -18.91 9.94 -6.41
CA HIS A 62 -19.33 10.34 -7.77
C HIS A 62 -18.16 10.38 -8.76
N ILE A 63 -16.95 10.73 -8.29
CA ILE A 63 -15.72 10.66 -9.10
C ILE A 63 -14.99 9.30 -9.00
N GLY A 64 -15.63 8.29 -8.41
CA GLY A 64 -15.10 6.93 -8.36
C GLY A 64 -14.04 6.67 -7.28
N LEU A 65 -13.89 7.56 -6.30
CA LEU A 65 -12.96 7.39 -5.19
C LEU A 65 -13.66 6.82 -3.95
N TYR A 66 -13.01 5.82 -3.33
CA TYR A 66 -13.52 5.17 -2.13
C TYR A 66 -12.48 5.16 -1.03
N ALA A 67 -12.94 5.36 0.21
CA ALA A 67 -12.10 5.19 1.38
C ALA A 67 -11.69 3.71 1.50
N ARG A 68 -10.38 3.46 1.44
CA ARG A 68 -9.78 2.12 1.53
C ARG A 68 -8.54 2.18 2.40
N ARG A 69 -8.17 1.05 3.00
CA ARG A 69 -6.89 0.94 3.69
C ARG A 69 -5.75 0.89 2.67
N PRO A 70 -4.71 1.72 2.81
CA PRO A 70 -3.51 1.60 2.00
C PRO A 70 -2.83 0.26 2.30
N VAL A 71 -2.12 -0.28 1.31
CA VAL A 71 -1.27 -1.45 1.53
C VAL A 71 -0.02 -1.00 2.29
N ARG A 72 0.42 -1.78 3.27
CA ARG A 72 1.72 -1.56 3.92
C ARG A 72 2.76 -2.41 3.22
N CYS A 73 3.79 -1.77 2.67
CA CYS A 73 4.88 -2.45 1.98
C CYS A 73 6.21 -2.12 2.66
N VAL A 74 7.12 -3.09 2.69
CA VAL A 74 8.52 -2.81 3.03
C VAL A 74 9.17 -2.24 1.78
N PRO A 75 9.80 -1.05 1.83
CA PRO A 75 10.49 -0.50 0.66
C PRO A 75 11.61 -1.46 0.22
N LEU A 76 11.58 -1.87 -1.04
CA LEU A 76 12.61 -2.71 -1.64
C LEU A 76 13.47 -1.85 -2.57
N THR A 77 14.78 -1.93 -2.40
CA THR A 77 15.71 -1.37 -3.37
C THR A 77 15.70 -2.21 -4.65
N ALA A 78 16.14 -1.63 -5.77
CA ALA A 78 16.25 -2.37 -7.03
C ALA A 78 17.12 -3.64 -6.89
N THR A 79 18.17 -3.59 -6.05
CA THR A 79 19.01 -4.74 -5.75
C THR A 79 18.23 -5.82 -4.98
N HIS A 80 17.47 -5.45 -3.95
CA HIS A 80 16.60 -6.40 -3.24
C HIS A 80 15.58 -7.06 -4.18
N CYS A 81 14.99 -6.30 -5.11
CA CYS A 81 14.05 -6.85 -6.11
C CYS A 81 14.73 -7.90 -7.01
N ARG A 82 15.92 -7.60 -7.54
CA ARG A 82 16.68 -8.53 -8.38
C ARG A 82 17.04 -9.82 -7.63
N LEU A 83 17.62 -9.69 -6.42
CA LEU A 83 18.02 -10.83 -5.60
C LEU A 83 16.82 -11.72 -5.26
N ARG A 84 15.69 -11.14 -4.87
CA ARG A 84 14.46 -11.89 -4.58
C ARG A 84 13.92 -12.63 -5.79
N LEU A 85 13.96 -11.99 -6.97
CA LEU A 85 13.51 -12.62 -8.21
C LEU A 85 14.41 -13.79 -8.62
N THR A 86 15.73 -13.60 -8.54
CA THR A 86 16.70 -14.66 -8.82
C THR A 86 16.51 -15.83 -7.86
N TRP A 87 16.43 -15.56 -6.55
CA TRP A 87 16.19 -16.59 -5.54
C TRP A 87 14.88 -17.35 -5.81
N ARG A 88 13.78 -16.65 -6.10
CA ARG A 88 12.50 -17.29 -6.47
C ARG A 88 12.67 -18.23 -7.67
N ARG A 89 13.37 -17.79 -8.72
CA ARG A 89 13.56 -18.58 -9.94
C ARG A 89 14.39 -19.83 -9.69
N GLU A 90 15.49 -19.70 -8.94
CA GLU A 90 16.36 -20.82 -8.56
C GLU A 90 15.63 -21.87 -7.74
N HIS A 91 14.68 -21.44 -6.90
CA HIS A 91 13.96 -22.31 -5.97
C HIS A 91 12.54 -22.65 -6.43
N ALA A 92 12.12 -22.23 -7.62
CA ALA A 92 10.75 -22.42 -8.12
C ALA A 92 10.38 -23.89 -8.34
N LEU A 93 11.37 -24.72 -8.66
CA LEU A 93 11.20 -26.14 -8.96
C LEU A 93 11.67 -27.05 -7.81
N TRP A 94 11.90 -26.49 -6.63
CA TRP A 94 12.31 -27.28 -5.48
C TRP A 94 11.21 -28.24 -5.04
N THR A 95 11.61 -29.49 -4.81
CA THR A 95 10.75 -30.57 -4.32
C THR A 95 10.45 -30.40 -2.83
N PRO A 96 9.34 -30.97 -2.32
CA PRO A 96 9.03 -30.94 -0.89
C PRO A 96 10.16 -31.50 0.00
N GLN A 97 10.90 -32.50 -0.48
CA GLN A 97 12.04 -33.08 0.23
C GLN A 97 13.19 -32.07 0.35
N GLN A 98 13.48 -31.30 -0.71
CA GLN A 98 14.47 -30.23 -0.65
C GLN A 98 14.06 -29.12 0.32
N TRP A 99 12.79 -28.74 0.34
CA TRP A 99 12.27 -27.79 1.35
C TRP A 99 12.39 -28.32 2.78
N SER A 100 12.22 -29.63 2.98
CA SER A 100 12.30 -30.25 4.32
C SER A 100 13.69 -30.19 4.94
N CYS A 101 14.73 -30.03 4.13
CA CYS A 101 16.11 -29.87 4.59
C CYS A 101 16.48 -28.42 4.96
N VAL A 102 15.58 -27.44 4.74
CA VAL A 102 15.85 -26.03 5.03
C VAL A 102 15.47 -25.69 6.47
N MET A 103 16.46 -25.29 7.26
CA MET A 103 16.24 -24.74 8.60
C MET A 103 16.07 -23.23 8.51
N PHE A 104 14.89 -22.72 8.89
CA PHE A 104 14.63 -21.29 8.97
C PHE A 104 14.88 -20.75 10.38
N PHE A 105 15.68 -19.69 10.50
CA PHE A 105 15.85 -18.94 11.74
C PHE A 105 15.38 -17.49 11.54
N TYR A 106 14.66 -16.95 12.52
CA TYR A 106 14.25 -15.55 12.52
C TYR A 106 14.13 -15.03 13.94
N GLU A 107 14.32 -13.73 14.11
CA GLU A 107 14.01 -13.02 15.34
C GLU A 107 12.73 -12.21 15.15
N SER A 108 11.81 -12.32 16.11
CA SER A 108 10.59 -11.52 16.14
C SER A 108 10.55 -10.65 17.38
N ARG A 109 10.17 -9.38 17.18
CA ARG A 109 9.88 -8.44 18.26
C ARG A 109 8.37 -8.33 18.44
N PHE A 110 7.91 -8.52 19.67
CA PHE A 110 6.51 -8.33 20.06
C PHE A 110 6.36 -6.99 20.75
N SER A 111 5.29 -6.27 20.43
CA SER A 111 4.94 -5.01 21.07
C SER A 111 3.57 -5.14 21.72
N LEU A 112 3.41 -4.58 22.92
CA LEU A 112 2.15 -4.61 23.67
C LEU A 112 1.12 -3.60 23.12
N GLN A 113 1.57 -2.62 22.35
CA GLN A 113 0.72 -1.61 21.72
C GLN A 113 0.45 -1.96 20.25
N SER A 114 -0.82 -1.91 19.84
CA SER A 114 -1.18 -2.16 18.44
C SER A 114 -0.75 -0.99 17.54
N ASP A 115 0.10 -1.26 16.55
CA ASP A 115 0.39 -0.34 15.44
C ASP A 115 -0.73 -0.37 14.38
N SER A 116 -1.98 -0.45 14.83
CA SER A 116 -3.13 -0.65 13.94
C SER A 116 -3.40 0.54 13.02
N ARG A 117 -2.75 1.70 13.25
CA ARG A 117 -2.86 2.99 12.54
C ARG A 117 -3.96 2.94 11.48
N ARG A 118 -5.20 3.25 11.90
CA ARG A 118 -6.42 3.16 11.09
C ARG A 118 -6.49 4.30 10.06
N THR A 119 -5.47 4.42 9.22
CA THR A 119 -5.42 5.39 8.14
C THR A 119 -6.21 4.85 6.96
N LEU A 120 -7.11 5.67 6.42
CA LEU A 120 -7.77 5.42 5.14
C LEU A 120 -7.19 6.39 4.11
N ILE A 121 -7.28 6.00 2.84
CA ILE A 121 -6.97 6.84 1.70
C ILE A 121 -8.14 6.76 0.72
N TRP A 122 -8.40 7.85 0.00
CA TRP A 122 -9.37 7.85 -1.09
C TRP A 122 -8.66 7.40 -2.36
N ARG A 123 -9.10 6.27 -2.93
CA ARG A 123 -8.50 5.75 -4.17
C ARG A 123 -9.52 5.09 -5.07
N ALA A 124 -9.22 5.05 -6.36
CA ALA A 124 -10.01 4.34 -7.34
C ALA A 124 -9.87 2.80 -7.18
N PRO A 125 -10.87 2.02 -7.61
CA PRO A 125 -10.72 0.57 -7.78
C PRO A 125 -9.51 0.22 -8.66
N GLY A 126 -8.89 -0.95 -8.45
CA GLY A 126 -7.73 -1.40 -9.22
C GLY A 126 -6.39 -0.72 -8.89
N SER A 127 -6.39 0.48 -8.33
CA SER A 127 -5.15 1.23 -8.01
C SER A 127 -4.42 0.75 -6.73
N ARG A 128 -4.62 -0.52 -6.32
CA ARG A 128 -4.28 -1.00 -4.97
C ARG A 128 -2.79 -0.86 -4.62
N TYR A 129 -1.92 -1.15 -5.58
CA TYR A 129 -0.47 -1.19 -5.44
C TYR A 129 0.24 0.00 -6.10
N HIS A 130 -0.53 1.05 -6.47
CA HIS A 130 0.09 2.30 -6.91
C HIS A 130 0.97 2.84 -5.79
N GLN A 131 2.11 3.43 -6.14
CA GLN A 131 3.08 3.93 -5.16
C GLN A 131 2.42 4.92 -4.20
N ASP A 132 1.57 5.82 -4.72
CA ASP A 132 0.82 6.79 -3.92
C ASP A 132 -0.23 6.19 -2.98
N ASN A 133 -0.66 4.95 -3.23
CA ASN A 133 -1.68 4.24 -2.45
C ASN A 133 -1.07 3.25 -1.43
N THR A 134 0.25 3.29 -1.28
CA THR A 134 1.02 2.40 -0.44
C THR A 134 1.68 3.21 0.67
N ILE A 135 1.67 2.67 1.89
CA ILE A 135 2.44 3.23 3.01
C ILE A 135 3.68 2.36 3.19
N GLU A 136 4.84 3.00 3.12
CA GLU A 136 6.10 2.35 3.45
C GLU A 136 6.14 2.03 4.95
N ARG A 137 6.45 0.78 5.28
CA ARG A 137 6.73 0.34 6.63
C ARG A 137 8.18 -0.10 6.72
N TYR A 138 8.99 0.74 7.34
CA TYR A 138 10.32 0.36 7.78
C TYR A 138 10.21 -0.65 8.91
N ARG A 139 11.11 -1.65 8.95
CA ARG A 139 11.30 -2.42 10.19
C ARG A 139 11.73 -1.39 11.25
N TYR A 140 11.05 -1.38 12.40
CA TYR A 140 11.29 -0.43 13.49
C TYR A 140 12.79 -0.12 13.63
N GLY A 141 13.17 1.12 13.32
CA GLY A 141 14.53 1.63 13.54
C GLY A 141 14.72 1.89 15.02
N GLY A 142 15.81 1.36 15.59
CA GLY A 142 16.21 1.66 16.95
C GLY A 142 16.45 3.16 17.09
N ALA A 143 15.76 3.79 18.05
CA ALA A 143 16.34 4.94 18.72
C ALA A 143 17.55 4.41 19.52
N GLY A 144 18.64 5.16 19.49
CA GLY A 144 19.88 4.85 20.21
C GLY A 144 19.70 4.72 21.72
#